data_AF-A0A0Q4KEN2-F1
#
_entry.id   AF-A0A0Q4KEN2-F1
#
_cell.length_a   1.000
_cell.length_b   1.000
_cell.length_c   1.000
_cell.angle_alpha   90.00
_cell.angle_beta   90.00
_cell.angle_gamma   90.00
#
_symmetry.space_group_name_H-M   'P 1'
#
loop_
_entity.id
_entity.type
_entity.pdbx_description
1 polymer ?
#
loop_
_entity_poly.entity_id
_entity_poly.type
_entity_poly.pdbx_seq_one_letter_code
_entity_poly.pdbx_strand_id
1 'polypeptide(L)'
;MTGRATAATRLERALVKDAGMAGVTLTIATIRSTRWASATFAGARHRLEVMVAGAGARDWLAGLAEADLPMPAHLVADVVLVEQHHASGESRAVVEILTVEDGV
;
A
#
# COMPACT_ATOMS: atom_id res chain seq x y z
N MET A 1 26.86 1.61 -1.44
CA MET A 1 26.27 0.28 -1.23
C MET A 1 24.77 0.38 -1.53
N THR A 2 24.37 0.23 -2.79
CA THR A 2 22.96 0.34 -3.20
C THR A 2 22.24 -0.94 -2.79
N GLY A 3 21.73 -0.97 -1.56
CA GLY A 3 20.95 -2.10 -1.06
C GLY A 3 19.69 -2.30 -1.92
N ARG A 4 19.36 -3.56 -2.24
CA ARG A 4 18.14 -3.90 -2.97
C ARG A 4 16.93 -3.34 -2.21
N ALA A 5 16.07 -2.58 -2.89
CA ALA A 5 14.86 -2.03 -2.27
C ALA A 5 14.00 -3.15 -1.69
N THR A 6 13.59 -2.99 -0.42
CA THR A 6 12.73 -3.93 0.32
C THR A 6 11.31 -3.93 -0.25
N ALA A 7 10.50 -4.93 0.13
CA ALA A 7 9.08 -4.97 -0.20
C ALA A 7 8.35 -3.68 0.24
N ALA A 8 8.64 -3.19 1.45
CA ALA A 8 8.07 -1.95 1.99
C ALA A 8 8.37 -0.73 1.09
N THR A 9 9.64 -0.55 0.69
CA THR A 9 10.05 0.56 -0.19
C THR A 9 9.47 0.42 -1.61
N ARG A 10 9.18 -0.79 -2.09
CA ARG A 10 8.50 -1.01 -3.37
C ARG A 10 7.00 -0.68 -3.25
N LEU A 11 6.36 -1.13 -2.18
CA LEU A 11 4.96 -0.88 -1.90
C LEU A 11 4.67 0.61 -1.76
N GLU A 12 5.46 1.32 -0.95
CA GLU A 12 5.36 2.78 -0.79
C GLU A 12 5.41 3.50 -2.14
N ARG A 13 6.37 3.14 -3.00
CA ARG A 13 6.49 3.75 -4.33
C ARG A 13 5.30 3.43 -5.24
N ALA A 14 4.79 2.20 -5.19
CA ALA A 14 3.62 1.82 -5.96
C ALA A 14 2.38 2.62 -5.53
N LEU A 15 2.13 2.71 -4.22
CA LEU A 15 1.01 3.46 -3.65
C LEU A 15 1.09 4.96 -3.96
N VAL A 16 2.27 5.59 -3.81
CA VAL A 16 2.45 7.01 -4.11
C VAL A 16 2.24 7.30 -5.61
N LYS A 17 2.72 6.41 -6.48
CA LYS A 17 2.52 6.54 -7.92
C LYS A 17 1.04 6.42 -8.28
N ASP A 18 0.35 5.42 -7.76
CA ASP A 18 -1.07 5.17 -8.02
C ASP A 18 -1.94 6.34 -7.52
N ALA A 19 -1.71 6.81 -6.30
CA ALA A 19 -2.34 8.01 -5.75
C ALA A 19 -2.14 9.23 -6.66
N GLY A 20 -0.91 9.47 -7.12
CA GLY A 20 -0.60 10.57 -8.03
C GLY A 20 -1.33 10.46 -9.37
N MET A 21 -1.47 9.25 -9.93
CA MET A 21 -2.24 9.01 -11.15
C MET A 21 -3.74 9.26 -10.96
N ALA A 22 -4.26 9.00 -9.77
CA ALA A 22 -5.65 9.31 -9.38
C ALA A 22 -5.86 10.79 -9.00
N GLY A 23 -4.81 11.62 -9.05
CA GLY A 23 -4.90 13.04 -8.70
C GLY A 23 -5.07 13.33 -7.20
N VAL A 24 -4.73 12.37 -6.34
CA VAL A 24 -4.74 12.52 -4.88
C VAL A 24 -3.32 12.54 -4.33
N THR A 25 -3.13 13.19 -3.18
CA THR A 25 -1.82 13.20 -2.51
C THR A 25 -1.83 12.21 -1.37
N LEU A 26 -0.96 11.19 -1.44
CA LEU A 26 -0.76 10.21 -0.38
C LEU A 26 0.43 10.59 0.50
N THR A 27 0.21 10.63 1.81
CA THR A 27 1.26 10.68 2.84
C THR A 27 1.20 9.40 3.67
N ILE A 28 2.30 8.67 3.73
CA ILE A 28 2.43 7.49 4.60
C ILE A 28 3.08 7.95 5.90
N ALA A 29 2.29 8.00 6.98
CA ALA A 29 2.78 8.44 8.28
C ALA A 29 3.64 7.36 8.94
N THR A 30 3.19 6.11 8.88
CA THR A 30 3.97 4.95 9.35
C THR A 30 3.78 3.76 8.44
N ILE A 31 4.83 2.95 8.32
CA ILE A 31 4.79 1.62 7.70
C ILE A 31 5.50 0.62 8.60
N ARG A 32 4.76 -0.39 9.07
CA ARG A 32 5.31 -1.53 9.81
C ARG A 32 5.21 -2.77 8.94
N SER A 33 6.32 -3.46 8.77
CA SER A 33 6.39 -4.65 7.90
C SER A 33 6.91 -5.84 8.68
N THR A 34 6.25 -6.98 8.53
CA THR A 34 6.66 -8.24 9.14
C THR A 34 6.74 -9.32 8.07
N ARG A 35 7.81 -10.12 8.09
CA ARG A 35 7.94 -11.27 7.20
C ARG A 35 6.75 -12.21 7.37
N TRP A 36 6.26 -12.75 6.27
CA TRP A 36 5.14 -13.68 6.25
C TRP A 36 5.44 -14.80 5.24
N ALA A 37 4.96 -16.00 5.53
CA ALA A 37 5.00 -17.12 4.61
C ALA A 37 3.80 -18.04 4.81
N SER A 38 3.40 -18.72 3.76
CA SER A 38 2.47 -19.86 3.75
C SER A 38 3.19 -21.11 3.24
N ALA A 39 2.46 -22.18 2.96
CA ALA A 39 3.03 -23.39 2.37
C ALA A 39 3.60 -23.17 0.96
N THR A 40 3.06 -22.21 0.20
CA THR A 40 3.38 -22.00 -1.22
C THR A 40 3.98 -20.64 -1.53
N PHE A 41 3.86 -19.67 -0.62
CA PHE A 41 4.29 -18.29 -0.85
C PHE A 41 5.11 -17.75 0.32
N ALA A 42 6.09 -16.91 0.00
CA ALA A 42 6.80 -16.08 0.97
C ALA A 42 6.55 -14.60 0.65
N GLY A 43 6.69 -13.72 1.64
CA GLY A 43 6.39 -12.32 1.47
C GLY A 43 6.45 -11.50 2.74
N ALA A 44 5.58 -10.49 2.82
CA ALA A 44 5.46 -9.62 3.97
C ALA A 44 4.03 -9.11 4.16
N ARG A 45 3.61 -8.98 5.43
CA ARG A 45 2.44 -8.20 5.82
C ARG A 45 2.88 -6.80 6.19
N HIS A 46 2.18 -5.82 5.66
CA HIS A 46 2.41 -4.41 5.89
C HIS A 46 1.20 -3.81 6.58
N ARG A 47 1.42 -3.02 7.62
CA ARG A 47 0.40 -2.16 8.23
C ARG A 47 0.84 -0.72 8.05
N LEU A 48 0.01 0.07 7.39
CA LEU A 48 0.28 1.46 7.05
C LEU A 48 -0.75 2.35 7.73
N GLU A 49 -0.28 3.47 8.28
CA GLU A 49 -1.12 4.60 8.65
C GLU A 49 -0.92 5.69 7.59
N VAL A 50 -2.00 6.07 6.91
CA VAL A 50 -1.93 6.95 5.74
C VAL A 50 -2.87 8.14 5.88
N MET A 51 -2.50 9.23 5.22
CA MET A 51 -3.32 10.42 5.00
C MET A 51 -3.42 10.66 3.50
N VAL A 52 -4.63 10.85 3.00
CA VAL A 52 -4.93 11.05 1.59
C VAL A 52 -5.68 12.35 1.44
N ALA A 53 -5.10 13.31 0.72
CA ALA A 53 -5.70 14.61 0.45
C ALA A 53 -6.17 14.72 -1.00
N GLY A 54 -7.26 15.45 -1.21
CA GLY A 54 -7.84 15.70 -2.53
C GLY A 54 -9.29 15.22 -2.64
N ALA A 55 -10.02 15.75 -3.63
CA ALA A 55 -11.45 15.46 -3.80
C ALA A 55 -11.75 13.96 -4.02
N GLY A 56 -10.82 13.23 -4.65
CA GLY A 56 -10.93 11.79 -4.88
C GLY A 56 -10.42 10.90 -3.73
N ALA A 57 -10.02 11.46 -2.58
CA ALA A 57 -9.36 10.69 -1.52
C ALA A 57 -10.21 9.51 -1.01
N ARG A 58 -11.53 9.72 -0.87
CA ARG A 58 -12.46 8.69 -0.43
C ARG A 58 -12.57 7.56 -1.45
N ASP A 59 -12.74 7.92 -2.73
CA ASP A 59 -12.95 6.96 -3.80
C ASP A 59 -11.66 6.17 -4.08
N TRP A 60 -10.51 6.83 -4.01
CA TRP A 60 -9.21 6.17 -4.12
C TRP A 60 -8.98 5.13 -3.02
N LEU A 61 -9.26 5.49 -1.75
CA LEU A 61 -9.17 4.53 -0.63
C LEU A 61 -10.15 3.36 -0.79
N ALA A 62 -11.36 3.61 -1.30
CA ALA A 62 -12.36 2.57 -1.53
C ALA A 62 -11.97 1.62 -2.68
N GLY A 63 -11.27 2.13 -3.70
CA GLY A 63 -10.79 1.35 -4.84
C GLY A 63 -9.47 0.63 -4.61
N LEU A 64 -8.76 0.92 -3.51
CA LEU A 64 -7.40 0.44 -3.29
C LEU A 64 -7.28 -1.09 -3.26
N ALA A 65 -8.33 -1.80 -2.83
CA ALA A 65 -8.34 -3.26 -2.79
C ALA A 65 -8.32 -3.93 -4.18
N GLU A 66 -8.81 -3.21 -5.19
CA GLU A 66 -8.87 -3.68 -6.58
C GLU A 66 -7.79 -3.00 -7.45
N ALA A 67 -6.94 -2.16 -6.85
CA ALA A 67 -5.93 -1.41 -7.57
C ALA A 67 -4.81 -2.34 -8.07
N ASP A 68 -4.44 -2.19 -9.34
CA ASP A 68 -3.22 -2.81 -9.86
C ASP A 68 -2.02 -2.00 -9.35
N LEU A 69 -1.24 -2.62 -8.47
CA LEU A 69 -0.04 -2.02 -7.86
C LEU A 69 1.22 -2.76 -8.32
N PRO A 70 1.76 -2.46 -9.51
CA PRO A 70 2.94 -3.12 -10.03
C PRO A 70 4.16 -2.96 -9.12
N MET A 71 4.66 -4.08 -8.61
CA MET A 71 5.87 -4.14 -7.78
C MET A 71 6.86 -5.11 -8.44
N PRO A 72 8.10 -4.71 -8.76
CA PRO A 72 9.00 -5.68 -9.39
C PRO A 72 9.31 -6.84 -8.43
N ALA A 73 9.27 -8.08 -8.93
CA ALA A 73 9.52 -9.33 -8.18
C ALA A 73 8.62 -9.55 -6.95
N HIS A 74 7.51 -8.82 -6.84
CA HIS A 74 6.50 -9.01 -5.80
C HIS A 74 5.13 -8.75 -6.40
N LEU A 75 4.09 -9.27 -5.77
CA LEU A 75 2.71 -8.91 -6.10
C LEU A 75 1.96 -8.57 -4.83
N VAL A 76 1.03 -7.62 -4.93
CA VAL A 76 0.05 -7.35 -3.87
C VAL A 76 -1.00 -8.45 -3.95
N ALA A 77 -1.07 -9.28 -2.91
CA ALA A 77 -1.96 -10.44 -2.86
C ALA A 77 -3.27 -10.13 -2.15
N ASP A 78 -3.26 -9.17 -1.22
CA ASP A 78 -4.43 -8.76 -0.46
C ASP A 78 -4.25 -7.34 0.08
N VAL A 79 -5.36 -6.61 0.20
CA VAL A 79 -5.43 -5.26 0.74
C VAL A 79 -6.71 -5.13 1.56
N VAL A 80 -6.56 -4.73 2.81
CA VAL A 80 -7.67 -4.55 3.74
C VAL A 80 -7.63 -3.14 4.30
N LEU A 81 -8.71 -2.39 4.09
CA LEU A 81 -8.93 -1.11 4.76
C LEU A 81 -9.46 -1.39 6.18
N VAL A 82 -8.60 -1.27 7.19
CA VAL A 82 -8.91 -1.61 8.58
C VAL A 82 -9.70 -0.51 9.25
N GLU A 83 -9.34 0.74 8.96
CA GLU A 83 -9.96 1.92 9.56
C GLU A 83 -9.93 3.06 8.55
N GLN A 84 -10.99 3.86 8.53
CA GLN A 84 -11.08 5.05 7.69
C GLN A 84 -11.83 6.15 8.43
N HIS A 85 -11.21 7.32 8.50
CA HIS A 85 -11.80 8.56 9.00
C HIS A 85 -11.72 9.62 7.93
N HIS A 86 -12.84 10.29 7.66
CA HIS A 86 -12.88 11.39 6.69
C HIS A 86 -13.13 12.71 7.42
N ALA A 87 -12.26 13.69 7.20
CA ALA A 87 -12.38 15.02 7.77
C ALA A 87 -12.04 16.08 6.71
N SER A 88 -13.03 16.89 6.34
CA SER A 88 -12.92 18.11 5.52
C SER A 88 -11.73 18.14 4.53
N GLY A 89 -11.77 17.30 3.50
CA GLY A 89 -10.78 17.31 2.39
C GLY A 89 -9.56 16.40 2.58
N GLU A 90 -9.42 15.76 3.74
CA GLU A 90 -8.42 14.74 4.04
C GLU A 90 -9.11 13.45 4.53
N SER A 91 -8.59 12.30 4.10
CA SER A 91 -8.96 10.99 4.63
C SER A 91 -7.77 10.37 5.33
N ARG A 92 -7.97 9.92 6.57
CA ARG A 92 -6.99 9.12 7.30
C ARG A 92 -7.43 7.67 7.27
N ALA A 93 -6.48 6.77 7.06
CA ALA A 93 -6.78 5.36 7.00
C ALA A 93 -5.68 4.52 7.61
N VAL A 94 -6.09 3.35 8.10
CA VAL A 94 -5.19 2.26 8.39
C VAL A 94 -5.44 1.17 7.36
N VAL A 95 -4.38 0.78 6.67
CA VAL A 95 -4.44 -0.23 5.60
C VAL A 95 -3.49 -1.36 5.95
N GLU A 96 -3.96 -2.60 5.80
CA GLU A 96 -3.11 -3.78 5.82
C GLU A 96 -2.95 -4.33 4.41
N ILE A 97 -1.71 -4.63 4.03
CA ILE A 97 -1.39 -5.09 2.68
C ILE A 97 -0.51 -6.33 2.79
N LEU A 98 -0.90 -7.41 2.11
CA LEU A 98 -0.08 -8.60 1.94
C LEU A 98 0.66 -8.51 0.60
N THR A 99 1.98 -8.59 0.64
CA THR A 99 2.78 -8.80 -0.57
C THR A 99 3.38 -10.19 -0.54
N VAL A 100 3.44 -10.83 -1.70
CA VAL A 100 4.19 -12.08 -1.88
C VAL A 100 5.29 -11.87 -2.90
N GLU A 101 6.39 -12.59 -2.73
CA GLU A 101 7.51 -12.60 -3.66
C GLU A 101 7.06 -13.33 -4.93
N ASP A 102 7.28 -12.69 -6.08
CA ASP A 102 6.96 -13.28 -7.37
C ASP A 102 8.07 -14.32 -7.68
N GLY A 103 7.66 -15.55 -7.98
CA GLY A 103 8.54 -16.72 -8.02
C GLY A 103 9.85 -16.47 -8.77
N VAL A 104 10.96 -16.90 -8.17
CA VAL A 104 12.32 -16.80 -8.75
C VAL A 104 12.47 -17.72 -9.95
#